data_AF-A0A1I4SXA5-F1
#
_entry.id   AF-A0A1I4SXA5-F1
#
_cell.length_a   1.000
_cell.length_b   1.000
_cell.length_c   1.000
_cell.angle_alpha   90.00
_cell.angle_beta   90.00
_cell.angle_gamma   90.00
#
_symmetry.space_group_name_H-M   'P 1'
#
loop_
_entity.id
_entity.type
_entity.pdbx_description
1 polymer ?
#
loop_
_entity_poly.entity_id
_entity_poly.type
_entity_poly.pdbx_seq_one_letter_code
_entity_poly.pdbx_strand_id
1 'polypeptide(L)'
;MEMEIDNVIVLISSVLAFVLFTISLASYLRERRRKLLLVTAAFFAYFLMGFLDSTESFFPSIGDSLEVWGSILNFVVLLLFFFAMMTKEKV
;
A
#
# COMPACT_ATOMS: atom_id res chain seq x y z
N MET A 1 6.27 5.78 24.71
CA MET A 1 5.11 4.87 24.73
C MET A 1 4.14 5.16 23.60
N GLU A 2 3.65 6.40 23.38
CA GLU A 2 2.77 6.70 22.22
C GLU A 2 3.47 6.47 20.86
N MET A 3 4.69 6.98 20.67
CA MET A 3 5.47 6.75 19.43
C MET A 3 5.81 5.28 19.15
N GLU A 4 5.80 4.42 20.16
CA GLU A 4 6.05 2.98 19.96
C GLU A 4 4.79 2.27 19.45
N ILE A 5 3.60 2.72 19.87
CA ILE A 5 2.32 2.14 19.44
C ILE A 5 2.06 2.48 17.98
N ASP A 6 2.31 3.72 17.57
CA ASP A 6 2.12 4.16 16.18
C ASP A 6 3.00 3.34 15.22
N ASN A 7 4.28 3.13 15.56
CA ASN A 7 5.18 2.29 14.77
C ASN A 7 4.70 0.83 14.68
N VAL A 8 4.16 0.28 15.76
CA VAL A 8 3.61 -1.08 15.78
C VAL A 8 2.37 -1.18 14.88
N ILE A 9 1.49 -0.16 14.91
CA ILE A 9 0.30 -0.11 14.05
C ILE A 9 0.70 -0.04 12.57
N VAL A 10 1.67 0.81 12.22
CA VAL A 10 2.19 0.93 10.85
C VAL A 10 2.79 -0.39 10.37
N LEU A 11 3.57 -1.06 11.21
CA LEU A 11 4.17 -2.36 10.90
C LEU A 11 3.09 -3.43 10.64
N ILE A 12 2.10 -3.55 11.53
CA ILE A 12 0.99 -4.51 11.37
C ILE A 12 0.20 -4.21 10.10
N SER A 13 -0.10 -2.94 9.84
CA SER A 13 -0.85 -2.51 8.66
C SER A 13 -0.08 -2.83 7.37
N SER A 14 1.24 -2.66 7.38
CA SER A 14 2.13 -3.06 6.27
C SER A 14 2.09 -4.57 6.02
N VAL A 15 2.20 -5.38 7.08
CA VAL A 15 2.12 -6.84 6.97
C VAL A 15 0.76 -7.26 6.41
N LEU A 16 -0.33 -6.68 6.90
CA LEU A 16 -1.68 -6.96 6.40
C LEU A 16 -1.82 -6.57 4.92
N ALA A 17 -1.29 -5.41 4.53
CA ALA A 17 -1.31 -4.97 3.13
C ALA A 17 -0.51 -5.91 2.23
N PHE A 18 0.62 -6.45 2.70
CA PHE A 18 1.38 -7.46 1.98
C PHE A 18 0.58 -8.76 1.80
N VAL A 19 -0.11 -9.22 2.85
CA VAL A 19 -1.01 -10.38 2.75
C VAL A 19 -2.11 -10.12 1.72
N LEU A 20 -2.78 -8.95 1.77
CA LEU A 20 -3.81 -8.58 0.80
C LEU A 20 -3.27 -8.46 -0.63
N PHE A 21 -2.05 -7.94 -0.79
CA PHE A 21 -1.35 -7.91 -2.06
C PHE A 21 -1.16 -9.32 -2.62
N THR A 22 -0.66 -10.28 -1.82
CA THR A 22 -0.45 -11.66 -2.29
C THR A 22 -1.75 -12.35 -2.69
N ILE A 23 -2.82 -12.18 -1.90
CA ILE A 23 -4.14 -12.75 -2.21
C ILE A 23 -4.71 -12.11 -3.48
N SER A 24 -4.65 -10.78 -3.58
CA SER A 24 -5.14 -10.03 -4.75
C SER A 24 -4.38 -10.42 -6.02
N LEU A 25 -3.06 -10.59 -5.92
CA LEU A 25 -2.22 -11.03 -7.02
C LEU A 25 -2.57 -12.46 -7.46
N ALA A 26 -2.77 -13.38 -6.51
CA ALA A 26 -3.20 -14.74 -6.82
C ALA A 26 -4.57 -14.77 -7.52
N SER A 27 -5.53 -13.97 -7.05
CA SER A 27 -6.83 -13.81 -7.70
C SER A 27 -6.71 -13.20 -9.09
N TYR A 28 -5.84 -12.20 -9.27
CA TYR A 28 -5.58 -11.62 -10.58
C TYR A 28 -4.99 -12.65 -11.55
N LEU A 29 -4.01 -13.46 -11.11
CA LEU A 29 -3.41 -14.48 -11.97
C LEU A 29 -4.43 -15.51 -12.44
N ARG A 30 -5.45 -15.80 -11.62
CA ARG A 30 -6.53 -16.75 -11.94
C ARG A 30 -7.59 -16.16 -12.88
N GLU A 31 -8.06 -14.94 -12.62
CA GLU A 31 -9.20 -14.36 -13.35
C GLU A 31 -8.80 -13.35 -14.43
N ARG A 32 -7.57 -12.83 -14.41
CA ARG A 32 -7.01 -11.79 -15.31
C ARG A 32 -7.87 -10.54 -15.46
N ARG A 33 -8.71 -10.23 -14.47
CA ARG A 33 -9.56 -9.04 -14.48
C ARG A 33 -8.74 -7.78 -14.20
N ARG A 34 -8.95 -6.74 -15.00
CA ARG A 34 -8.24 -5.44 -14.86
C ARG A 34 -8.50 -4.75 -13.52
N LYS A 35 -9.67 -4.95 -12.92
CA LYS A 35 -9.98 -4.40 -11.60
C LYS A 35 -9.06 -4.97 -10.52
N LEU A 36 -8.79 -6.28 -10.59
CA LEU A 36 -7.93 -6.95 -9.62
C LEU A 36 -6.49 -6.45 -9.70
N LEU A 37 -5.97 -6.13 -10.90
CA LEU A 37 -4.66 -5.48 -11.03
C LEU A 37 -4.56 -4.16 -10.27
N LEU A 38 -5.57 -3.30 -10.40
CA LEU A 38 -5.59 -2.00 -9.76
C LEU A 38 -5.62 -2.15 -8.23
N VAL A 39 -6.41 -3.10 -7.73
CA VAL A 39 -6.45 -3.44 -6.30
C VAL A 39 -5.13 -4.04 -5.82
N THR A 40 -4.52 -4.93 -6.59
CA THR A 40 -3.20 -5.50 -6.28
C THR A 40 -2.14 -4.39 -6.21
N ALA A 41 -2.11 -3.50 -7.19
CA ALA A 41 -1.20 -2.36 -7.21
C ALA A 41 -1.43 -1.41 -6.01
N ALA A 42 -2.69 -1.20 -5.60
CA ALA A 42 -3.02 -0.38 -4.44
C ALA A 42 -2.46 -0.99 -3.15
N PHE A 43 -2.68 -2.28 -2.92
CA PHE A 43 -2.13 -2.97 -1.74
C PHE A 43 -0.60 -3.00 -1.74
N PHE A 44 0.03 -3.13 -2.91
CA PHE A 44 1.48 -3.03 -3.02
C PHE A 44 2.01 -1.64 -2.66
N ALA A 45 1.39 -0.58 -3.19
CA ALA A 45 1.78 0.80 -2.89
C ALA A 45 1.61 1.13 -1.40
N TYR A 46 0.54 0.62 -0.78
CA TYR A 46 0.31 0.78 0.66
C TYR A 46 1.34 0.03 1.51
N PHE A 47 1.71 -1.19 1.12
CA PHE A 47 2.82 -1.91 1.75
C PHE A 47 4.14 -1.14 1.64
N LEU A 48 4.43 -0.60 0.45
CA LEU A 48 5.65 0.18 0.22
C LEU A 48 5.68 1.45 1.09
N MET A 49 4.55 2.13 1.25
CA MET A 49 4.41 3.29 2.14
C MET A 49 4.78 2.91 3.58
N GLY A 50 4.13 1.90 4.17
CA GLY A 50 4.42 1.54 5.55
C GLY A 50 5.80 0.91 5.76
N PHE A 51 6.41 0.34 4.71
CA PHE A 51 7.82 -0.02 4.71
C PHE A 51 8.72 1.22 4.78
N LEU A 52 8.44 2.27 3.99
CA LEU A 52 9.20 3.52 4.02
C LEU A 52 9.09 4.22 5.39
N ASP A 53 7.89 4.28 5.96
CA ASP A 53 7.67 4.83 7.30
C ASP A 53 8.47 4.05 8.36
N SER A 54 8.53 2.72 8.23
CA SER A 54 9.37 1.88 9.10
C SER A 54 10.88 2.14 8.91
N THR A 55 11.31 2.54 7.71
CA THR A 55 12.73 2.84 7.42
C THR A 55 13.22 4.20 7.94
N GLU A 56 12.32 5.15 8.23
CA GLU A 56 12.70 6.41 8.90
C GLU A 56 13.42 6.16 10.23
N SER A 57 13.01 5.11 10.94
CA SER A 57 13.67 4.67 12.19
C SER A 57 15.13 4.24 11.99
N PHE A 58 15.51 3.83 10.78
CA PHE A 58 16.87 3.39 10.43
C PHE A 58 17.71 4.48 9.73
N PHE A 59 17.07 5.42 9.02
CA PHE A 59 17.73 6.52 8.30
C PHE A 59 17.14 7.90 8.63
N PRO A 60 17.42 8.44 9.84
CA PRO A 60 16.80 9.68 10.31
C PRO A 60 17.15 10.93 9.48
N SER A 61 18.27 10.91 8.74
CA SER A 61 18.71 12.06 7.93
C SER A 61 17.89 12.29 6.66
N ILE A 62 16.97 11.38 6.31
CA ILE A 62 16.14 11.44 5.10
C ILE A 62 14.64 11.61 5.45
N GLY A 63 14.30 11.74 6.75
CA GLY A 63 12.91 11.75 7.26
C GLY A 63 11.98 12.72 6.52
N ASP A 64 12.34 14.00 6.39
CA ASP A 64 11.49 15.00 5.69
C ASP A 64 11.18 14.62 4.23
N SER A 65 12.09 13.91 3.55
CA SER A 65 11.85 13.44 2.19
C SER A 65 10.96 12.19 2.16
N LEU A 66 11.09 11.31 3.15
CA LEU A 66 10.29 10.08 3.27
C LEU A 66 8.82 10.40 3.55
N GLU A 67 8.53 11.40 4.37
CA GLU A 67 7.16 11.87 4.64
C GLU A 67 6.43 12.33 3.35
N VAL A 68 7.14 13.04 2.46
CA VAL A 68 6.60 13.46 1.15
C VAL A 68 6.31 12.24 0.27
N TRP A 69 7.21 11.27 0.24
CA TRP A 69 7.00 10.02 -0.52
C TRP A 69 5.85 9.19 0.04
N GLY A 70 5.70 9.12 1.36
CA GLY A 70 4.57 8.47 2.02
C GLY A 70 3.24 9.12 1.63
N SER A 71 3.18 10.46 1.64
CA SER A 71 2.00 11.21 1.19
C SER A 71 1.66 10.97 -0.29
N ILE A 72 2.66 10.95 -1.17
CA ILE A 72 2.48 10.63 -2.60
C ILE A 72 1.95 9.20 -2.77
N LEU A 73 2.52 8.22 -2.06
CA LEU A 73 2.08 6.84 -2.13
C LEU A 73 0.64 6.69 -1.64
N ASN A 74 0.27 7.36 -0.55
CA ASN A 74 -1.12 7.37 -0.08
C ASN A 74 -2.09 7.88 -1.17
N PHE A 75 -1.72 8.98 -1.85
CA PHE A 75 -2.52 9.50 -2.96
C PHE A 75 -2.62 8.51 -4.13
N VAL A 76 -1.52 7.83 -4.46
CA VAL A 76 -1.50 6.76 -5.48
C VAL A 76 -2.41 5.60 -5.09
N VAL A 77 -2.41 5.18 -3.82
CA VAL A 77 -3.31 4.14 -3.31
C VAL A 77 -4.77 4.53 -3.51
N LEU A 78 -5.15 5.75 -3.14
CA LEU A 78 -6.51 6.27 -3.33
C LEU A 78 -6.91 6.33 -4.81
N LEU A 79 -6.02 6.81 -5.68
CA LEU A 79 -6.25 6.83 -7.12
C LEU A 79 -6.47 5.43 -7.69
N LEU A 80 -5.65 4.45 -7.29
CA LEU A 80 -5.77 3.08 -7.75
C LEU A 80 -7.10 2.45 -7.30
N PHE A 81 -7.52 2.66 -6.05
CA PHE A 81 -8.83 2.22 -5.58
C PHE A 81 -9.97 2.89 -6.35
N PHE A 82 -9.86 4.19 -6.61
CA PHE A 82 -10.86 4.93 -7.39
C PHE A 82 -10.97 4.39 -8.82
N PHE A 83 -9.84 4.19 -9.51
CA PHE A 83 -9.84 3.57 -10.84
C PHE A 83 -10.37 2.14 -10.81
N ALA A 84 -10.07 1.36 -9.77
CA ALA A 84 -10.61 0.02 -9.59
C ALA A 84 -12.15 0.04 -9.50
N MET A 85 -12.72 1.04 -8.80
CA MET A 85 -14.17 1.22 -8.73
C MET A 85 -14.78 1.65 -10.07
N MET A 86 -14.10 2.53 -10.82
CA MET A 86 -14.58 2.99 -12.13
C MET A 86 -14.44 1.95 -13.24
N THR A 87 -13.55 0.97 -13.07
CA THR A 87 -13.32 -0.08 -14.07
C THR A 87 -14.55 -0.97 -14.17
N LYS A 88 -15.36 -0.75 -15.22
CA LYS A 88 -16.47 -1.63 -15.57
C LYS A 88 -15.91 -2.96 -16.07
N GLU A 89 -16.11 -4.01 -15.30
CA GLU A 89 -15.93 -5.37 -15.78
C GLU A 89 -17.11 -5.72 -16.70
N LYS A 90 -16.81 -6.07 -17.95
CA LYS A 90 -17.79 -6.78 -18.78
C LYS A 90 -17.93 -8.16 -18.17
N VAL A 91 -19.11 -8.43 -17.59
CA VAL A 91 -19.53 -9.76 -17.14
C VAL A 91 -19.54 -10.72 -18.33
#